data_AF-A0A2W5ZC43-F1
#
_entry.id   AF-A0A2W5ZC43-F1
#
_cell.length_a   1.000
_cell.length_b   1.000
_cell.length_c   1.000
_cell.angle_alpha   90.00
_cell.angle_beta   90.00
_cell.angle_gamma   90.00
#
_symmetry.space_group_name_H-M   'P 1'
#
loop_
_entity.id
_entity.type
_entity.pdbx_description
1 polymer ?
#
loop_
_entity_poly.entity_id
_entity_poly.type
_entity_poly.pdbx_seq_one_letter_code
_entity_poly.pdbx_strand_id
1 'polypeptide(L)'
;MTVQAHELTKDYQYGFHDVDISVFRTEKGLSPEVIAAISDHKSEPEWMLKFRLKAYDHWMKRPMPTWGADLSGIDFDDIYYYVKPAGEQARSWDDVPESIKNTFDRLGIPEAERKFLAGVSAQYDSEVVYHNIREDLEKLGVIFCDCDTGLRDHPEIFRKYFGTVIPPNDNKFAALNSAVWSGGSFVYVPAGVHVEVPLQAYFRINS
;
A
#
# COMPACT_ATOMS: atom_id res chain seq x y z
N MET A 1 -18.95 19.93 24.73
CA MET A 1 -19.73 20.21 23.52
C MET A 1 -19.29 19.20 22.48
N THR A 2 -20.15 18.24 22.18
CA THR A 2 -19.91 17.15 21.24
C THR A 2 -20.10 17.68 19.82
N VAL A 3 -19.03 17.70 19.04
CA VAL A 3 -19.07 18.09 17.62
C VAL A 3 -19.87 17.03 16.88
N GLN A 4 -20.97 17.45 16.24
CA GLN A 4 -21.79 16.56 15.42
C GLN A 4 -21.06 16.27 14.10
N ALA A 5 -21.16 15.03 13.61
CA ALA A 5 -20.48 14.54 12.41
C ALA A 5 -20.77 15.36 11.12
N HIS A 6 -21.83 16.17 11.11
CA HIS A 6 -22.18 17.04 9.99
C HIS A 6 -21.29 18.30 9.87
N GLU A 7 -20.41 18.57 10.84
CA GLU A 7 -19.43 19.67 10.74
C GLU A 7 -18.12 19.27 10.06
N LEU A 8 -17.93 17.99 9.72
CA LEU A 8 -16.73 17.49 9.01
C LEU A 8 -16.74 17.80 7.50
N THR A 9 -17.82 18.35 6.96
CA THR A 9 -17.94 18.78 5.55
C THR A 9 -17.62 20.27 5.34
N LYS A 10 -16.96 20.93 6.31
CA LYS A 10 -16.34 22.24 6.07
C LYS A 10 -14.92 22.04 5.59
N ASP A 11 -14.56 22.71 4.50
CA ASP A 11 -13.29 22.66 3.78
C ASP A 11 -12.10 22.23 4.65
N TYR A 12 -11.46 21.14 4.24
CA TYR A 12 -10.31 20.55 4.90
C TYR A 12 -9.20 21.61 5.10
N GLN A 13 -9.05 22.11 6.32
CA GLN A 13 -8.24 23.30 6.65
C GLN A 13 -6.74 23.19 6.30
N TYR A 14 -6.23 21.98 6.05
CA TYR A 14 -4.82 21.75 5.73
C TYR A 14 -4.53 21.59 4.22
N GLY A 15 -5.57 21.57 3.38
CA GLY A 15 -5.47 21.64 1.92
C GLY A 15 -4.61 20.56 1.25
N PHE A 16 -4.65 19.30 1.72
CA PHE A 16 -3.91 18.19 1.10
C PHE A 16 -4.70 17.53 -0.06
N HIS A 17 -5.21 18.31 -0.99
CA HIS A 17 -5.79 17.78 -2.22
C HIS A 17 -4.85 18.09 -3.39
N ASP A 18 -4.14 17.07 -3.86
CA ASP A 18 -3.41 17.13 -5.13
C ASP A 18 -4.37 16.85 -6.30
N VAL A 19 -4.08 17.40 -7.48
CA VAL A 19 -4.89 17.15 -8.69
C VAL A 19 -4.75 15.69 -9.08
N ASP A 20 -5.89 15.03 -9.29
CA ASP A 20 -5.96 13.63 -9.71
C ASP A 20 -5.38 13.44 -11.12
N ILE A 21 -4.22 12.80 -11.19
CA ILE A 21 -3.49 12.50 -12.42
C ILE A 21 -3.46 10.99 -12.71
N SER A 22 -4.44 10.19 -12.27
CA SER A 22 -4.37 8.73 -12.49
C SER A 22 -4.33 8.29 -13.97
N VAL A 23 -3.48 7.30 -14.28
CA VAL A 23 -3.31 6.74 -15.64
C VAL A 23 -4.14 5.47 -15.85
N PHE A 24 -4.44 4.75 -14.77
CA PHE A 24 -5.28 3.56 -14.82
C PHE A 24 -6.11 3.46 -13.54
N ARG A 25 -7.37 3.06 -13.70
CA ARG A 25 -8.31 2.77 -12.61
C ARG A 25 -9.08 1.52 -12.96
N THR A 26 -9.34 0.69 -11.96
CA THR A 26 -10.33 -0.39 -12.13
C THR A 26 -11.74 0.20 -12.25
N GLU A 27 -12.70 -0.64 -12.63
CA GLU A 27 -14.10 -0.31 -12.42
C GLU A 27 -14.39 -0.13 -10.92
N LYS A 28 -15.46 0.60 -10.61
CA LYS A 28 -15.93 0.76 -9.23
C LYS A 28 -16.47 -0.55 -8.69
N GLY A 29 -16.27 -0.75 -7.40
CA GLY A 29 -16.78 -1.90 -6.68
C GLY A 29 -15.87 -3.11 -6.75
N LEU A 30 -16.28 -4.16 -6.03
CA LEU A 30 -15.45 -5.34 -5.84
C LEU A 30 -16.05 -6.53 -6.59
N SER A 31 -15.38 -6.98 -7.64
CA SER A 31 -15.76 -8.16 -8.40
C SER A 31 -14.56 -9.05 -8.75
N PRO A 32 -14.79 -10.32 -9.14
CA PRO A 32 -13.73 -11.19 -9.65
C PRO A 32 -13.00 -10.58 -10.86
N GLU A 33 -13.71 -9.84 -11.71
CA GLU A 33 -13.17 -9.16 -12.89
C GLU A 33 -12.23 -8.02 -12.48
N VAL A 34 -12.62 -7.21 -11.49
CA VAL A 34 -11.74 -6.16 -10.92
C VAL A 34 -10.48 -6.79 -10.33
N ILE A 35 -10.61 -7.88 -9.59
CA ILE A 35 -9.47 -8.59 -8.99
C ILE A 35 -8.54 -9.16 -10.07
N ALA A 36 -9.09 -9.76 -11.12
CA ALA A 36 -8.33 -10.25 -12.25
C ALA A 36 -7.60 -9.12 -12.97
N ALA A 37 -8.27 -7.97 -13.19
CA ALA A 37 -7.67 -6.79 -13.79
C ALA A 37 -6.51 -6.23 -12.97
N ILE A 38 -6.63 -6.18 -11.63
CA ILE A 38 -5.52 -5.79 -10.75
C ILE A 38 -4.34 -6.74 -10.92
N SER A 39 -4.60 -8.05 -10.85
CA SER A 39 -3.56 -9.07 -10.94
C SER A 39 -2.83 -9.06 -12.29
N ASP A 40 -3.57 -8.87 -13.38
CA ASP A 40 -3.05 -8.76 -14.74
C ASP A 40 -2.23 -7.48 -14.93
N HIS A 41 -2.75 -6.34 -14.48
CA HIS A 41 -2.03 -5.06 -14.56
C HIS A 41 -0.69 -5.11 -13.82
N LYS A 42 -0.66 -5.80 -12.68
CA LYS A 42 0.54 -5.98 -11.86
C LYS A 42 1.44 -7.13 -12.33
N SER A 43 1.05 -7.85 -13.38
CA SER A 43 1.77 -9.01 -13.94
C SER A 43 2.09 -10.07 -12.88
N GLU A 44 1.11 -10.37 -12.02
CA GLU A 44 1.30 -11.27 -10.88
C GLU A 44 1.31 -12.75 -11.30
N PRO A 45 2.01 -13.62 -10.54
CA PRO A 45 1.96 -15.05 -10.77
C PRO A 45 0.56 -15.63 -10.48
N GLU A 46 0.19 -16.69 -11.20
CA GLU A 46 -1.14 -17.33 -11.12
C GLU A 46 -1.59 -17.68 -9.68
N TRP A 47 -0.64 -18.04 -8.80
CA TRP A 47 -0.96 -18.36 -7.42
C TRP A 47 -1.47 -17.15 -6.63
N MET A 48 -1.02 -15.94 -6.95
CA MET A 48 -1.47 -14.71 -6.31
C MET A 48 -2.89 -14.37 -6.74
N LEU A 49 -3.22 -14.51 -8.03
CA LEU A 49 -4.60 -14.38 -8.51
C LEU A 49 -5.54 -15.35 -7.78
N LYS A 50 -5.15 -16.62 -7.66
CA LYS A 50 -5.93 -17.63 -6.90
C LYS A 50 -6.08 -17.25 -5.42
N PHE A 51 -5.03 -16.69 -4.81
CA PHE A 51 -5.07 -16.19 -3.45
C PHE A 51 -6.08 -15.03 -3.30
N ARG A 52 -6.04 -14.04 -4.20
CA ARG A 52 -6.95 -12.88 -4.21
C ARG A 52 -8.41 -13.31 -4.40
N LEU A 53 -8.69 -14.21 -5.35
CA LEU A 53 -10.05 -14.73 -5.59
C LEU A 53 -10.59 -15.51 -4.38
N LYS A 54 -9.73 -16.29 -3.71
CA LYS A 54 -10.12 -16.97 -2.46
C LYS A 54 -10.46 -15.95 -1.35
N ALA A 55 -9.72 -14.86 -1.26
CA ALA A 55 -10.00 -13.79 -0.31
C ALA A 55 -11.33 -13.09 -0.62
N TYR A 56 -11.63 -12.84 -1.89
CA TYR A 56 -12.93 -12.33 -2.33
C TYR A 56 -14.09 -13.24 -1.92
N ASP A 57 -13.97 -14.54 -2.11
CA ASP A 57 -14.98 -15.50 -1.65
C ASP A 57 -15.22 -15.39 -0.14
N HIS A 58 -14.15 -15.22 0.65
CA HIS A 58 -14.25 -15.02 2.09
C HIS A 58 -14.91 -13.69 2.46
N TRP A 59 -14.62 -12.62 1.71
CA TRP A 59 -15.31 -11.34 1.84
C TRP A 59 -16.81 -11.53 1.61
N MET A 60 -17.22 -12.09 0.48
CA MET A 60 -18.64 -12.22 0.12
C MET A 60 -19.44 -13.08 1.10
N LYS A 61 -18.84 -14.16 1.63
CA LYS A 61 -19.52 -15.09 2.56
C LYS A 61 -19.67 -14.54 3.98
N ARG A 62 -18.91 -13.51 4.36
CA ARG A 62 -18.92 -12.97 5.72
C ARG A 62 -19.86 -11.77 5.84
N PRO A 63 -20.72 -11.71 6.86
CA PRO A 63 -21.51 -10.52 7.13
C PRO A 63 -20.59 -9.38 7.60
N MET A 64 -21.09 -8.15 7.50
CA MET A 64 -20.43 -7.00 8.11
C MET A 64 -20.42 -7.15 9.63
N PRO A 65 -19.32 -6.81 10.32
CA PRO A 65 -19.28 -6.87 11.76
C PRO A 65 -20.25 -5.82 12.34
N THR A 66 -20.98 -6.22 13.38
CA THR A 66 -21.97 -5.38 14.07
C THR A 66 -21.43 -4.74 15.35
N TRP A 67 -20.12 -4.87 15.58
CA TRP A 67 -19.42 -4.35 16.75
C TRP A 67 -18.37 -3.34 16.30
N GLY A 68 -18.05 -2.36 17.16
CA GLY A 68 -17.12 -1.29 16.84
C GLY A 68 -17.80 -0.08 16.21
N ALA A 69 -17.15 0.51 15.20
CA ALA A 69 -17.69 1.66 14.49
C ALA A 69 -18.90 1.26 13.62
N ASP A 70 -19.79 2.22 13.36
CA ASP A 70 -20.86 2.03 12.40
C ASP A 70 -20.31 2.04 10.98
N LEU A 71 -20.59 0.98 10.24
CA LEU A 71 -20.09 0.74 8.88
C LEU A 71 -21.20 0.82 7.83
N SER A 72 -22.46 1.10 8.23
CA SER A 72 -23.59 1.13 7.29
C SER A 72 -23.51 2.25 6.27
N GLY A 73 -22.69 3.28 6.53
CA GLY A 73 -22.46 4.39 5.61
C GLY A 73 -21.41 4.11 4.52
N ILE A 74 -20.73 2.96 4.57
CA ILE A 74 -19.70 2.62 3.58
C ILE A 74 -20.36 1.87 2.42
N ASP A 75 -20.33 2.48 1.23
CA ASP A 75 -20.68 1.82 -0.01
C ASP A 75 -19.44 1.19 -0.63
N PHE A 76 -19.29 -0.13 -0.46
CA PHE A 76 -18.14 -0.88 -0.99
C PHE A 76 -18.19 -1.04 -2.51
N ASP A 77 -19.33 -0.79 -3.14
CA ASP A 77 -19.51 -0.85 -4.58
C ASP A 77 -19.16 0.48 -5.26
N ASP A 78 -19.08 1.58 -4.50
CA ASP A 78 -18.68 2.90 -4.99
C ASP A 78 -17.19 3.24 -4.78
N ILE A 79 -16.36 2.24 -4.49
CA ILE A 79 -14.91 2.40 -4.22
C ILE A 79 -14.09 1.98 -5.44
N TYR A 80 -13.06 2.76 -5.77
CA TYR A 80 -11.98 2.32 -6.66
C TYR A 80 -10.91 1.60 -5.86
N TYR A 81 -10.79 0.29 -6.01
CA TYR A 81 -9.85 -0.52 -5.24
C TYR A 81 -8.42 -0.50 -5.76
N TYR A 82 -8.21 -0.07 -7.01
CA TYR A 82 -6.88 0.14 -7.55
C TYR A 82 -6.87 1.39 -8.44
N VAL A 83 -5.96 2.31 -8.10
CA VAL A 83 -5.74 3.55 -8.82
C VAL A 83 -4.25 3.73 -9.01
N LYS A 84 -3.81 3.67 -10.26
CA LYS A 84 -2.42 3.96 -10.61
C LYS A 84 -2.24 5.46 -10.84
N PRO A 85 -1.51 6.18 -9.97
CA PRO A 85 -1.20 7.59 -10.20
C PRO A 85 -0.33 7.77 -11.47
N ALA A 86 -0.39 8.92 -12.15
CA ALA A 86 0.57 9.23 -13.21
C ALA A 86 1.96 9.45 -12.64
N GLY A 87 2.93 8.84 -13.31
CA GLY A 87 4.35 8.91 -12.98
C GLY A 87 4.96 7.52 -13.02
N GLU A 88 6.21 7.43 -13.47
CA GLU A 88 7.03 6.24 -13.21
C GLU A 88 7.50 6.26 -11.75
N GLN A 89 7.81 5.09 -11.19
CA GLN A 89 8.45 5.01 -9.88
C GLN A 89 9.76 5.80 -9.92
N ALA A 90 9.91 6.79 -9.04
CA ALA A 90 11.11 7.62 -8.99
C ALA A 90 12.27 6.80 -8.44
N ARG A 91 13.34 6.68 -9.22
CA ARG A 91 14.56 5.93 -8.83
C ARG A 91 15.47 6.75 -7.91
N SER A 92 15.33 8.07 -7.95
CA SER A 92 16.05 8.99 -7.09
C SER A 92 15.10 10.01 -6.50
N TRP A 93 15.51 10.64 -5.39
CA TRP A 93 14.73 11.70 -4.79
C TRP A 93 14.49 12.86 -5.77
N ASP A 94 15.45 13.11 -6.66
CA ASP A 94 15.35 14.18 -7.66
C ASP A 94 14.28 13.90 -8.72
N ASP A 95 13.94 12.63 -8.97
CA ASP A 95 12.89 12.22 -9.91
C ASP A 95 11.48 12.25 -9.29
N VAL A 96 11.36 12.44 -7.97
CA VAL A 96 10.06 12.50 -7.29
C VAL A 96 9.32 13.80 -7.69
N PRO A 97 8.03 13.73 -8.07
CA PRO A 97 7.23 14.91 -8.38
C PRO A 97 7.27 15.98 -7.30
N GLU A 98 7.27 17.25 -7.72
CA GLU A 98 7.45 18.40 -6.82
C GLU A 98 6.31 18.53 -5.79
N SER A 99 5.08 18.14 -6.13
CA SER A 99 3.95 18.06 -5.19
C SER A 99 4.23 17.10 -4.02
N ILE A 100 4.86 15.96 -4.32
CA ILE A 100 5.25 14.97 -3.32
C ILE A 100 6.40 15.53 -2.48
N LYS A 101 7.47 16.05 -3.09
CA LYS A 101 8.59 16.68 -2.37
C LYS A 101 8.13 17.77 -1.40
N ASN A 102 7.26 18.68 -1.87
CA ASN A 102 6.69 19.74 -1.06
C ASN A 102 5.88 19.20 0.13
N THR A 103 5.22 18.05 -0.03
CA THR A 103 4.51 17.39 1.06
C THR A 103 5.49 16.85 2.09
N PHE A 104 6.55 16.15 1.67
CA PHE A 104 7.60 15.66 2.56
C PHE A 104 8.30 16.81 3.30
N ASP A 105 8.54 17.93 2.61
CA ASP A 105 9.11 19.13 3.20
C ASP A 105 8.22 19.75 4.28
N ARG A 106 6.91 19.85 4.00
CA ARG A 106 5.91 20.33 4.97
C ARG A 106 5.74 19.40 6.17
N LEU A 107 5.99 18.10 6.00
CA LEU A 107 5.91 17.10 7.07
C LEU A 107 7.16 17.09 7.98
N GLY A 108 8.21 17.85 7.64
CA GLY A 108 9.43 17.94 8.46
C GLY A 108 10.41 16.77 8.28
N ILE A 109 10.22 15.96 7.24
CA ILE A 109 11.13 14.90 6.77
C ILE A 109 12.50 15.37 6.17
N PRO A 110 12.81 16.65 5.83
CA PRO A 110 13.85 16.93 4.80
C PRO A 110 15.34 16.71 5.10
N GLU A 111 15.82 16.78 6.35
CA GLU A 111 17.28 16.85 6.58
C GLU A 111 17.87 15.73 7.43
N ALA A 112 17.20 15.28 8.49
CA ALA A 112 17.71 14.21 9.33
C ALA A 112 17.62 12.84 8.62
N GLU A 113 16.55 12.62 7.84
CA GLU A 113 16.28 11.33 7.21
C GLU A 113 17.19 11.05 6.00
N ARG A 114 17.62 12.08 5.25
CA ARG A 114 18.58 11.93 4.13
C ARG A 114 19.94 11.38 4.54
N LYS A 115 20.35 11.53 5.80
CA LYS A 115 21.65 11.08 6.32
C LYS A 115 21.59 9.82 7.19
N PHE A 116 20.44 9.54 7.82
CA PHE A 116 20.36 8.55 8.91
C PHE A 116 19.38 7.40 8.69
N LEU A 117 18.48 7.48 7.70
CA LEU A 117 17.60 6.34 7.40
C LEU A 117 18.28 5.36 6.44
N ALA A 118 18.16 4.08 6.78
CA ALA A 118 18.73 2.98 6.01
C ALA A 118 17.89 2.60 4.78
N GLY A 119 16.65 3.10 4.75
CA GLY A 119 15.83 3.16 3.57
C GLY A 119 14.49 3.83 3.85
N VAL A 120 13.92 4.44 2.82
CA VAL A 120 12.59 5.06 2.84
C VAL A 120 11.81 4.51 1.67
N SER A 121 10.65 3.91 1.94
CA SER A 121 9.65 3.61 0.91
C SER A 121 8.46 4.56 1.08
N ALA A 122 8.13 5.32 0.04
CA ALA A 122 6.97 6.20 0.00
C ALA A 122 5.90 5.62 -0.92
N GLN A 123 4.72 5.32 -0.38
CA GLN A 123 3.57 4.89 -1.17
C GLN A 123 2.59 6.05 -1.37
N TYR A 124 2.14 6.22 -2.62
CA TYR A 124 1.11 7.17 -3.01
C TYR A 124 -0.03 6.41 -3.69
N ASP A 125 -1.22 6.47 -3.08
CA ASP A 125 -2.37 5.65 -3.46
C ASP A 125 -2.01 4.15 -3.52
N SER A 126 -2.12 3.53 -4.69
CA SER A 126 -1.89 2.09 -4.87
C SER A 126 -0.46 1.71 -5.23
N GLU A 127 0.46 2.66 -5.43
CA GLU A 127 1.81 2.38 -5.96
C GLU A 127 2.91 3.04 -5.11
N VAL A 128 4.07 2.38 -5.03
CA VAL A 128 5.25 2.96 -4.36
C VAL A 128 5.95 3.92 -5.32
N VAL A 129 6.06 5.19 -4.93
CA VAL A 129 6.60 6.27 -5.75
C VAL A 129 8.08 6.53 -5.52
N TYR A 130 8.63 6.10 -4.38
CA TYR A 130 10.06 6.21 -4.07
C TYR A 130 10.51 5.03 -3.22
N HIS A 131 11.65 4.45 -3.58
CA HIS A 131 12.32 3.43 -2.81
C HIS A 131 13.84 3.65 -2.88
N ASN A 132 14.49 3.74 -1.73
CA ASN A 132 15.94 3.81 -1.63
C ASN A 132 16.37 2.96 -0.44
N ILE A 133 17.18 1.95 -0.67
CA ILE A 133 17.84 1.15 0.36
C ILE A 133 19.33 1.45 0.32
N ARG A 134 19.95 1.52 1.49
CA ARG A 134 21.38 1.74 1.61
C ARG A 134 22.15 0.49 1.16
N GLU A 135 23.14 0.67 0.28
CA GLU A 135 23.92 -0.43 -0.30
C GLU A 135 24.62 -1.32 0.75
N ASP A 136 24.90 -0.79 1.95
CA ASP A 136 25.48 -1.56 3.06
C ASP A 136 24.51 -2.63 3.60
N LEU A 137 23.20 -2.36 3.61
CA LEU A 137 22.18 -3.34 3.99
C LEU A 137 21.98 -4.41 2.93
N GLU A 138 22.00 -4.04 1.64
CA GLU A 138 21.93 -5.01 0.55
C GLU A 138 23.12 -5.98 0.59
N LYS A 139 24.33 -5.49 0.91
CA LYS A 139 25.54 -6.33 1.10
C LYS A 139 25.40 -7.32 2.25
N LEU A 140 24.56 -7.02 3.24
CA LEU A 140 24.21 -7.92 4.34
C LEU A 140 23.09 -8.89 3.98
N GLY A 141 22.53 -8.80 2.76
CA GLY A 141 21.42 -9.63 2.28
C GLY A 141 20.06 -9.19 2.82
N VAL A 142 19.96 -7.99 3.40
CA VAL A 142 18.68 -7.41 3.79
C VAL A 142 17.92 -7.02 2.53
N ILE A 143 16.65 -7.44 2.45
CA ILE A 143 15.73 -7.01 1.41
C ILE A 143 14.78 -6.02 2.05
N PHE A 144 14.74 -4.81 1.53
CA PHE A 144 13.68 -3.86 1.82
C PHE A 144 13.24 -3.33 0.45
N CYS A 145 11.98 -3.56 0.07
CA CYS A 145 11.40 -3.09 -1.18
C CYS A 145 9.88 -2.96 -1.02
N ASP A 146 9.18 -2.58 -2.09
CA ASP A 146 7.72 -2.67 -2.12
C ASP A 146 7.24 -4.12 -2.25
N CYS A 147 5.98 -4.39 -1.90
CA CYS A 147 5.41 -5.73 -1.96
C CYS A 147 5.42 -6.35 -3.36
N ASP A 148 5.33 -5.56 -4.43
CA ASP A 148 5.28 -6.07 -5.81
C ASP A 148 6.66 -6.52 -6.28
N THR A 149 7.67 -5.72 -5.99
CA THR A 149 9.08 -6.11 -6.15
C THR A 149 9.39 -7.34 -5.30
N GLY A 150 8.94 -7.40 -4.04
CA GLY A 150 9.10 -8.59 -3.19
C GLY A 150 8.46 -9.85 -3.79
N LEU A 151 7.25 -9.73 -4.33
CA LEU A 151 6.52 -10.83 -4.97
C LEU A 151 7.21 -11.32 -6.26
N ARG A 152 7.71 -10.38 -7.06
CA ARG A 152 8.34 -10.65 -8.38
C ARG A 152 9.76 -11.19 -8.24
N ASP A 153 10.58 -10.52 -7.43
CA ASP A 153 12.04 -10.74 -7.40
C ASP A 153 12.47 -11.71 -6.29
N HIS A 154 11.63 -11.91 -5.26
CA HIS A 154 11.87 -12.84 -4.14
C HIS A 154 10.68 -13.79 -3.88
N PRO A 155 10.13 -14.47 -4.91
CA PRO A 155 8.87 -15.21 -4.83
C PRO A 155 8.89 -16.35 -3.81
N GLU A 156 10.04 -16.99 -3.57
CA GLU A 156 10.19 -18.07 -2.61
C GLU A 156 10.07 -17.60 -1.15
N ILE A 157 10.68 -16.45 -0.83
CA ILE A 157 10.58 -15.85 0.50
C ILE A 157 9.19 -15.27 0.69
N PHE A 158 8.70 -14.52 -0.31
CA PHE A 158 7.40 -13.88 -0.27
C PHE A 158 6.29 -14.92 -0.05
N ARG A 159 6.22 -15.95 -0.89
CA ARG A 159 5.20 -16.99 -0.79
C ARG A 159 5.27 -17.80 0.51
N LYS A 160 6.46 -17.95 1.10
CA LYS A 160 6.64 -18.66 2.37
C LYS A 160 5.96 -17.95 3.53
N TYR A 161 5.94 -16.62 3.54
CA TYR A 161 5.46 -15.83 4.68
C TYR A 161 4.15 -15.09 4.43
N PHE A 162 3.83 -14.76 3.18
CA PHE A 162 2.65 -13.97 2.85
C PHE A 162 1.35 -14.68 3.27
N GLY A 163 0.50 -13.97 4.01
CA GLY A 163 -0.78 -14.48 4.52
C GLY A 163 -0.67 -15.58 5.59
N THR A 164 0.50 -15.81 6.20
CA THR A 164 0.66 -16.84 7.24
C THR A 164 0.18 -16.40 8.62
N VAL A 165 0.45 -15.14 9.01
CA VAL A 165 0.01 -14.57 10.28
C VAL A 165 -1.41 -14.03 10.19
N ILE A 166 -1.70 -13.26 9.12
CA ILE A 166 -3.04 -12.76 8.81
C ILE A 166 -3.51 -13.45 7.52
N PRO A 167 -4.17 -14.61 7.62
CA PRO A 167 -4.69 -15.31 6.45
C PRO A 167 -5.92 -14.61 5.86
N PRO A 168 -6.27 -14.88 4.58
CA PRO A 168 -7.42 -14.23 3.92
C PRO A 168 -8.78 -14.57 4.56
N ASN A 169 -8.82 -15.54 5.47
CA ASN A 169 -10.00 -15.92 6.24
C ASN A 169 -9.93 -15.47 7.71
N ASP A 170 -9.02 -14.58 8.08
CA ASP A 170 -8.93 -14.07 9.45
C ASP A 170 -10.22 -13.33 9.84
N ASN A 171 -10.48 -12.19 9.20
CA ASN A 171 -11.68 -11.38 9.39
C ASN A 171 -12.20 -10.80 8.07
N LYS A 172 -13.37 -10.14 8.13
CA LYS A 172 -14.04 -9.54 6.95
C LYS A 172 -13.08 -8.59 6.21
N PHE A 173 -12.44 -7.65 6.90
CA PHE A 173 -11.56 -6.67 6.28
C PHE A 173 -10.18 -7.22 5.90
N ALA A 174 -9.67 -8.25 6.60
CA ALA A 174 -8.49 -8.99 6.14
C ALA A 174 -8.74 -9.68 4.80
N ALA A 175 -9.96 -10.20 4.59
CA ALA A 175 -10.37 -10.77 3.31
C ALA A 175 -10.43 -9.70 2.20
N LEU A 176 -10.99 -8.52 2.51
CA LEU A 176 -10.98 -7.38 1.57
C LEU A 176 -9.54 -6.98 1.21
N ASN A 177 -8.71 -6.71 2.21
CA ASN A 177 -7.32 -6.33 2.00
C ASN A 177 -6.57 -7.40 1.18
N SER A 178 -6.74 -8.67 1.50
CA SER A 178 -6.09 -9.77 0.76
C SER A 178 -6.56 -9.89 -0.69
N ALA A 179 -7.79 -9.49 -1.00
CA ALA A 179 -8.32 -9.54 -2.37
C ALA A 179 -7.73 -8.41 -3.25
N VAL A 180 -7.59 -7.22 -2.69
CA VAL A 180 -7.28 -5.99 -3.45
C VAL A 180 -6.05 -5.22 -2.96
N TRP A 181 -5.15 -5.86 -2.21
CA TRP A 181 -3.89 -5.21 -1.83
C TRP A 181 -3.16 -4.72 -3.09
N SER A 182 -2.70 -3.49 -3.05
CA SER A 182 -2.12 -2.85 -4.23
C SER A 182 -0.71 -2.33 -4.01
N GLY A 183 -0.29 -2.15 -2.75
CA GLY A 183 1.08 -1.84 -2.39
C GLY A 183 1.46 -2.41 -1.02
N GLY A 184 2.39 -1.78 -0.33
CA GLY A 184 2.94 -2.22 0.94
C GLY A 184 4.47 -2.28 0.92
N SER A 185 5.05 -2.64 2.05
CA SER A 185 6.49 -2.81 2.21
C SER A 185 6.82 -4.27 2.47
N PHE A 186 7.80 -4.80 1.74
CA PHE A 186 8.39 -6.11 1.95
C PHE A 186 9.76 -5.95 2.60
N VAL A 187 9.93 -6.54 3.79
CA VAL A 187 11.18 -6.49 4.56
C VAL A 187 11.58 -7.91 4.94
N TYR A 188 12.81 -8.29 4.61
CA TYR A 188 13.43 -9.54 5.03
C TYR A 188 14.84 -9.28 5.56
N VAL A 189 15.10 -9.73 6.78
CA VAL A 189 16.42 -9.67 7.42
C VAL A 189 16.94 -11.11 7.58
N PRO A 190 18.09 -11.48 6.98
CA PRO A 190 18.64 -12.82 7.10
C PRO A 190 18.96 -13.20 8.56
N ALA A 191 18.95 -14.50 8.83
CA ALA A 191 19.29 -15.01 10.15
C ALA A 191 20.72 -14.58 10.57
N GLY A 192 20.86 -14.01 11.76
CA GLY A 192 22.14 -13.54 12.29
C GLY A 192 22.55 -12.14 11.82
N VAL A 193 21.78 -11.49 10.94
CA VAL A 193 22.02 -10.10 10.55
C VAL A 193 21.34 -9.17 11.55
N HIS A 194 22.07 -8.14 11.99
CA HIS A 194 21.55 -7.07 12.84
C HIS A 194 21.55 -5.75 12.06
N VAL A 195 20.38 -5.12 11.94
CA VAL A 195 20.21 -3.83 11.28
C VAL A 195 20.28 -2.74 12.36
N GLU A 196 21.36 -1.97 12.38
CA GLU A 196 21.64 -0.96 13.42
C GLU A 196 20.86 0.35 13.25
N VAL A 197 20.21 0.50 12.09
CA VAL A 197 19.53 1.72 11.67
C VAL A 197 18.05 1.40 11.40
N PRO A 198 17.11 2.25 11.84
CA PRO A 198 15.69 1.98 11.64
C PRO A 198 15.32 1.99 10.16
N LEU A 199 14.46 1.05 9.76
CA LEU A 199 13.77 1.05 8.47
C LEU A 199 12.44 1.77 8.63
N GLN A 200 12.12 2.67 7.69
CA GLN A 200 10.91 3.47 7.76
C GLN A 200 10.12 3.37 6.45
N ALA A 201 8.84 3.09 6.57
CA ALA A 201 7.88 3.08 5.47
C ALA A 201 6.83 4.16 5.72
N TYR A 202 6.56 4.97 4.69
CA TYR A 202 5.56 6.03 4.74
C TYR A 202 4.45 5.75 3.72
N PHE A 203 3.21 5.81 4.19
CA PHE A 203 2.02 5.56 3.39
C PHE A 203 1.16 6.82 3.32
N ARG A 204 0.86 7.29 2.11
CA ARG A 204 -0.10 8.37 1.86
C ARG A 204 -1.19 7.89 0.91
N ILE A 205 -2.44 8.10 1.33
CA ILE A 205 -3.64 7.79 0.57
C ILE A 205 -4.32 9.13 0.27
N ASN A 206 -4.57 9.42 -1.00
CA ASN A 206 -5.18 10.68 -1.45
C ASN A 206 -6.58 10.50 -2.03
N SER A 207 -6.98 9.26 -2.32
CA SER A 207 -8.22 8.87 -2.99
C SER A 207 -9.38 8.62 -2.04
#